data_AF-A0A3Q9EXM3-F1
#
_entry.id   AF-A0A3Q9EXM3-F1
#
_cell.length_a   1.000
_cell.length_b   1.000
_cell.length_c   1.000
_cell.angle_alpha   90.00
_cell.angle_beta   90.00
_cell.angle_gamma   90.00
#
_symmetry.space_group_name_H-M   'P 1'
#
loop_
_entity.id
_entity.type
_entity.pdbx_description
1 polymer ?
#
loop_
_entity_poly.entity_id
_entity_poly.type
_entity_poly.pdbx_seq_one_letter_code
_entity_poly.pdbx_strand_id
1 'polypeptide(L)'
;MPSPPSDRSPDEPGAGSPRTPGPPDRTLGPPAEPPHRLALDLDDCRQERDRWQRHADSYERELTRALLERAHLLAWLAVLHPSSAVLTPVTDSDGPGGSHLLRLEAGGQQLSWRLAPADLPLFTHVPCTEPATAPPRGDGQAPLDQAAHLRRHIHLLAMEGILFTAPAEKRPAPVRPVRPVRPGDH
;
A
#
# COMPACT_ATOMS: atom_id res chain seq x y z
N MET A 1 -0.04 13.18 -18.40
CA MET A 1 -1.50 13.26 -18.60
C MET A 1 -1.76 14.13 -19.81
N PRO A 2 -2.46 13.69 -20.86
CA PRO A 2 -2.86 14.58 -21.94
C PRO A 2 -4.27 15.16 -21.69
N SER A 3 -4.42 16.44 -22.00
CA SER A 3 -5.58 17.31 -21.82
C SER A 3 -6.76 16.99 -22.78
N PRO A 4 -8.01 17.37 -22.45
CA PRO A 4 -9.15 17.22 -23.35
C PRO A 4 -9.25 18.39 -24.36
N PRO A 5 -9.89 18.19 -25.53
CA PRO A 5 -10.12 19.26 -26.50
C PRO A 5 -11.36 20.12 -26.14
N SER A 6 -11.24 21.41 -26.40
CA SER A 6 -12.24 22.45 -26.15
C SER A 6 -13.47 22.34 -27.05
N ASP A 7 -14.66 22.39 -26.45
CA ASP A 7 -15.93 22.63 -27.14
C ASP A 7 -16.01 24.07 -27.64
N ARG A 8 -16.47 24.23 -28.88
CA ARG A 8 -16.67 25.51 -29.56
C ARG A 8 -18.14 25.61 -29.95
N SER A 9 -18.96 26.25 -29.12
CA SER A 9 -20.31 26.70 -29.51
C SER A 9 -20.24 28.07 -30.18
N PRO A 10 -20.97 28.29 -31.28
CA PRO A 10 -21.38 29.63 -31.70
C PRO A 10 -22.88 29.86 -31.45
N ASP A 11 -23.18 31.02 -30.91
CA ASP A 11 -24.53 31.58 -30.74
C ASP A 11 -25.03 32.26 -32.03
N GLU A 12 -26.34 32.12 -32.26
CA GLU A 12 -27.32 33.08 -32.87
C GLU A 12 -27.24 33.41 -34.39
N PRO A 13 -28.32 33.93 -35.05
CA PRO A 13 -29.68 34.25 -34.57
C PRO A 13 -30.83 33.67 -35.45
N GLY A 14 -32.06 33.81 -34.95
CA GLY A 14 -33.29 33.44 -35.62
C GLY A 14 -33.91 34.48 -36.58
N ALA A 15 -35.03 34.02 -37.16
CA ALA A 15 -36.13 34.72 -37.87
C ALA A 15 -36.10 34.77 -39.42
N GLY A 16 -37.09 34.12 -40.06
CA GLY A 16 -37.65 34.61 -41.34
C GLY A 16 -38.19 33.62 -42.38
N SER A 17 -39.42 33.13 -42.17
CA SER A 17 -40.46 32.84 -43.18
C SER A 17 -40.43 31.60 -44.12
N PRO A 18 -41.63 31.11 -44.54
CA PRO A 18 -41.87 29.73 -44.96
C PRO A 18 -41.95 29.57 -46.48
N ARG A 19 -41.38 28.49 -47.03
CA ARG A 19 -41.64 28.05 -48.41
C ARG A 19 -41.67 26.52 -48.53
N THR A 20 -42.89 26.04 -48.77
CA THR A 20 -43.29 24.92 -49.65
C THR A 20 -42.69 23.52 -49.42
N PRO A 21 -43.51 22.48 -49.16
CA PRO A 21 -43.03 21.10 -49.04
C PRO A 21 -42.65 20.55 -50.42
N GLY A 22 -41.35 20.43 -50.67
CA GLY A 22 -40.81 19.57 -51.73
C GLY A 22 -40.91 18.09 -51.34
N PRO A 23 -40.85 17.17 -52.31
CA PRO A 23 -41.01 15.73 -52.08
C PRO A 23 -39.97 15.21 -51.08
N PRO A 24 -40.26 14.12 -50.33
CA PRO A 24 -39.31 13.59 -49.36
C PRO A 24 -38.07 13.12 -50.11
N ASP A 25 -37.03 13.94 -50.03
CA ASP A 25 -35.71 13.58 -50.50
C ASP A 25 -35.33 12.32 -49.74
N ARG A 26 -35.08 11.26 -50.51
CA ARG A 26 -34.81 9.93 -49.98
C ARG A 26 -33.77 10.07 -48.89
N THR A 27 -34.11 9.55 -47.73
CA THR A 27 -33.22 9.26 -46.62
C THR A 27 -31.94 8.65 -47.19
N LEU A 28 -30.90 9.46 -47.35
CA LEU A 28 -29.54 8.97 -47.35
C LEU A 28 -29.36 8.43 -45.93
N GLY A 29 -29.72 7.15 -45.74
CA GLY A 29 -29.31 6.41 -44.57
C GLY A 29 -27.80 6.61 -44.40
N PRO A 30 -27.29 6.69 -43.16
CA PRO A 30 -25.87 6.85 -42.92
C PRO A 30 -25.12 5.83 -43.78
N PRO A 31 -24.03 6.24 -44.46
CA PRO A 31 -23.30 5.33 -45.34
C PRO A 31 -22.94 4.09 -44.52
N ALA A 32 -23.41 2.93 -44.97
CA ALA A 32 -23.06 1.67 -44.34
C ALA A 32 -21.53 1.61 -44.29
N GLU A 33 -20.97 1.67 -43.08
CA GLU A 33 -19.53 1.53 -42.84
C GLU A 33 -19.07 0.29 -43.62
N PRO A 34 -18.08 0.42 -44.53
CA PRO A 34 -17.68 -0.70 -45.36
C PRO A 34 -17.24 -1.84 -44.43
N PRO A 35 -17.65 -3.10 -44.69
CA PRO A 35 -17.44 -4.23 -43.77
C PRO A 35 -15.97 -4.45 -43.40
N HIS A 36 -15.03 -4.01 -44.24
CA HIS A 36 -13.61 -4.03 -43.96
C HIS A 36 -13.18 -3.07 -42.84
N ARG A 37 -13.80 -1.90 -42.73
CA ARG A 37 -13.49 -0.93 -41.67
C ARG A 37 -13.97 -1.43 -40.30
N LEU A 38 -15.18 -1.98 -40.26
CA LEU A 38 -15.69 -2.64 -39.05
C LEU A 38 -14.83 -3.85 -38.63
N ALA A 39 -14.32 -4.62 -39.59
CA ALA A 39 -13.42 -5.73 -39.29
C ALA A 39 -12.09 -5.24 -38.67
N LEU A 40 -11.50 -4.17 -39.22
CA LEU A 40 -10.29 -3.54 -38.67
C LEU A 40 -10.54 -2.99 -37.27
N ASP A 41 -11.65 -2.27 -37.06
CA ASP A 41 -12.00 -1.72 -35.74
C ASP A 41 -12.20 -2.82 -34.69
N LEU A 42 -12.79 -3.96 -35.08
CA LEU A 42 -12.95 -5.12 -34.19
C LEU A 42 -11.61 -5.77 -33.83
N ASP A 43 -10.69 -5.86 -34.77
CA ASP A 43 -9.36 -6.41 -34.53
C ASP A 43 -8.52 -5.46 -33.66
N ASP A 44 -8.63 -4.14 -33.87
CA ASP A 44 -8.04 -3.12 -32.99
C ASP A 44 -8.61 -3.22 -31.57
N CYS A 45 -9.93 -3.37 -31.44
CA CYS A 45 -10.59 -3.55 -30.13
C CYS A 45 -10.12 -4.82 -29.42
N ARG A 46 -9.93 -5.93 -30.15
CA ARG A 46 -9.39 -7.19 -29.60
C ARG A 46 -7.95 -7.01 -29.16
N GLN A 47 -7.12 -6.36 -29.97
CA GLN A 47 -5.73 -6.09 -29.65
C GLN A 47 -5.59 -5.24 -28.39
N GLU A 48 -6.41 -4.20 -28.25
CA GLU A 48 -6.40 -3.33 -27.08
C GLU A 48 -6.91 -4.07 -25.83
N ARG A 49 -7.95 -4.90 -25.94
CA ARG A 49 -8.39 -5.77 -24.84
C ARG A 49 -7.26 -6.71 -24.39
N ASP A 50 -6.60 -7.38 -25.33
CA ASP A 50 -5.53 -8.33 -25.01
C ASP A 50 -4.30 -7.62 -24.42
N ARG A 51 -4.08 -6.35 -24.76
CA ARG A 51 -3.09 -5.49 -24.11
C ARG A 51 -3.50 -5.17 -22.67
N TRP A 52 -4.73 -4.72 -22.42
CA TRP A 52 -5.21 -4.43 -21.07
C TRP A 52 -5.24 -5.66 -20.18
N GLN A 53 -5.61 -6.82 -20.72
CA GLN A 53 -5.57 -8.08 -19.99
C GLN A 53 -4.15 -8.39 -19.52
N ARG A 54 -3.15 -8.29 -20.41
CA ARG A 54 -1.75 -8.50 -20.03
C ARG A 54 -1.28 -7.52 -18.96
N HIS A 55 -1.74 -6.26 -19.01
CA HIS A 55 -1.44 -5.29 -17.95
C HIS A 55 -2.09 -5.69 -16.63
N ALA A 56 -3.38 -6.05 -16.63
CA ALA A 56 -4.09 -6.52 -15.43
C ALA A 56 -3.38 -7.73 -14.81
N ASP A 57 -3.08 -8.75 -15.61
CA ASP A 57 -2.38 -9.96 -15.16
C ASP A 57 -0.98 -9.64 -14.59
N SER A 58 -0.29 -8.63 -15.14
CA SER A 58 1.00 -8.20 -14.62
C SER A 58 0.84 -7.49 -13.27
N TYR A 59 -0.16 -6.61 -13.14
CA TYR A 59 -0.45 -5.92 -11.89
C TYR A 59 -0.88 -6.89 -10.79
N GLU A 60 -1.68 -7.90 -11.10
CA GLU A 60 -2.10 -8.94 -10.15
C GLU A 60 -0.90 -9.73 -9.63
N ARG A 61 0.07 -10.08 -10.49
CA ARG A 61 1.30 -10.77 -10.07
C ARG A 61 2.15 -9.91 -9.13
N GLU A 62 2.36 -8.64 -9.49
CA GLU A 62 3.13 -7.71 -8.65
C GLU A 62 2.43 -7.44 -7.32
N LEU A 63 1.11 -7.28 -7.32
CA LEU A 63 0.33 -7.13 -6.10
C LEU A 63 0.44 -8.36 -5.21
N THR A 64 0.30 -9.56 -5.79
CA THR A 64 0.43 -10.83 -5.05
C THR A 64 1.82 -10.94 -4.41
N ARG A 65 2.86 -10.60 -5.16
CA ARG A 65 4.24 -10.58 -4.64
C ARG A 65 4.42 -9.56 -3.51
N ALA A 66 3.93 -8.34 -3.68
CA ALA A 66 4.04 -7.30 -2.67
C ALA A 66 3.28 -7.66 -1.38
N LEU A 67 2.12 -8.29 -1.50
CA LEU A 67 1.34 -8.79 -0.35
C LEU A 67 2.09 -9.90 0.39
N LEU A 68 2.71 -10.83 -0.34
CA LEU A 68 3.52 -11.89 0.25
C LEU A 68 4.75 -11.33 0.98
N GLU A 69 5.48 -10.39 0.36
CA GLU A 69 6.63 -9.73 0.98
C GLU A 69 6.21 -8.98 2.26
N ARG A 70 5.08 -8.26 2.21
CA ARG A 70 4.48 -7.62 3.38
C ARG A 70 4.14 -8.64 4.48
N ALA A 71 3.57 -9.79 4.13
CA ALA A 71 3.23 -10.83 5.11
C ALA A 71 4.48 -11.38 5.81
N HIS A 72 5.57 -11.62 5.08
CA HIS A 72 6.85 -12.04 5.68
C HIS A 72 7.43 -11.01 6.64
N LEU A 73 7.36 -9.72 6.29
CA LEU A 73 7.83 -8.65 7.18
C LEU A 73 6.98 -8.56 8.45
N LEU A 74 5.66 -8.73 8.34
CA LEU A 74 4.78 -8.78 9.51
C LEU A 74 5.04 -10.01 10.38
N ALA A 75 5.32 -11.17 9.78
CA ALA A 75 5.70 -12.38 10.52
C ALA A 75 7.01 -12.16 11.28
N TRP A 76 8.00 -11.51 10.64
CA TRP A 76 9.26 -11.15 11.29
C TRP A 76 9.05 -10.16 12.44
N LEU A 77 8.22 -9.13 12.26
CA LEU A 77 7.85 -8.21 13.34
C LEU A 77 7.16 -8.94 14.50
N ALA A 78 6.28 -9.90 14.22
CA ALA A 78 5.65 -10.70 15.26
C ALA A 78 6.67 -11.54 16.06
N VAL A 79 7.72 -12.06 15.42
CA VAL A 79 8.82 -12.76 16.12
C VAL A 79 9.58 -11.81 17.05
N LEU A 80 9.76 -10.54 16.68
CA LEU A 80 10.46 -9.55 17.50
C LEU A 80 9.63 -9.06 18.69
N HIS A 81 8.31 -9.26 18.65
CA HIS A 81 7.37 -8.85 19.71
C HIS A 81 6.53 -10.03 20.22
N PRO A 82 7.16 -11.11 20.73
CA PRO A 82 6.45 -12.35 21.08
C PRO A 82 5.48 -12.17 22.25
N SER A 83 5.67 -11.15 23.08
CA SER A 83 4.81 -10.85 24.23
C SER A 83 3.55 -10.06 23.87
N SER A 84 3.48 -9.42 22.70
CA SER A 84 2.35 -8.57 22.31
C SER A 84 1.67 -8.97 21.00
N ALA A 85 2.29 -9.85 20.20
CA ALA A 85 1.70 -10.34 18.95
C ALA A 85 0.58 -11.35 19.23
N VAL A 86 -0.61 -11.11 18.67
CA VAL A 86 -1.78 -11.98 18.78
C VAL A 86 -2.55 -12.02 17.46
N LEU A 87 -3.02 -13.21 17.07
CA LEU A 87 -3.94 -13.40 15.95
C LEU A 87 -5.37 -13.50 16.47
N THR A 88 -6.28 -12.77 15.81
CA THR A 88 -7.72 -12.85 16.07
C THR A 88 -8.45 -13.15 14.77
N PRO A 89 -9.31 -14.18 14.69
CA PRO A 89 -10.13 -14.38 13.50
C PRO A 89 -11.14 -13.23 13.39
N VAL A 90 -11.35 -12.73 12.18
CA VAL A 90 -12.37 -11.73 11.89
C VAL A 90 -13.61 -12.47 11.40
N THR A 91 -14.66 -12.46 12.20
CA THR A 91 -16.00 -12.89 11.78
C THR A 91 -16.62 -11.82 10.88
N ASP A 92 -16.10 -11.71 9.67
CA ASP A 92 -16.83 -11.06 8.58
C ASP A 92 -17.92 -12.03 8.13
N SER A 93 -19.19 -11.62 8.20
CA SER A 93 -20.38 -12.48 8.12
C SER A 93 -20.60 -13.21 6.79
N ASP A 94 -19.81 -12.99 5.75
CA ASP A 94 -20.15 -13.44 4.39
C ASP A 94 -18.92 -13.91 3.60
N GLY A 95 -18.50 -15.16 3.80
CA GLY A 95 -17.59 -15.84 2.86
C GLY A 95 -16.75 -16.98 3.45
N PRO A 96 -16.46 -18.05 2.68
CA PRO A 96 -15.78 -19.26 3.16
C PRO A 96 -14.25 -19.10 3.38
N GLY A 97 -13.77 -17.94 3.79
CA GLY A 97 -12.33 -17.66 3.93
C GLY A 97 -12.00 -16.55 4.91
N GLY A 98 -12.61 -16.58 6.10
CA GLY A 98 -12.52 -15.53 7.12
C GLY A 98 -11.11 -14.94 7.27
N SER A 99 -11.04 -13.62 7.12
CA SER A 99 -9.77 -12.90 7.28
C SER A 99 -9.32 -12.97 8.75
N HIS A 100 -8.01 -12.87 8.99
CA HIS A 100 -7.47 -12.80 10.35
C HIS A 100 -6.85 -11.43 10.58
N LEU A 101 -6.87 -10.98 11.82
CA LEU A 101 -6.26 -9.74 12.23
C LEU A 101 -5.07 -10.04 13.13
N LEU A 102 -3.88 -9.65 12.68
CA LEU A 102 -2.69 -9.56 13.53
C LEU A 102 -2.77 -8.29 14.33
N ARG A 103 -2.68 -8.41 15.65
CA ARG A 103 -2.59 -7.31 16.61
C ARG A 103 -1.21 -7.37 17.27
N LEU A 104 -0.56 -6.22 17.39
CA LEU A 104 0.75 -6.10 18.03
C LEU A 104 0.84 -4.75 18.72
N GLU A 105 1.48 -4.68 19.89
CA GLU A 105 1.74 -3.41 20.57
C GLU A 105 3.17 -2.95 20.32
N ALA A 106 3.32 -1.72 19.82
CA ALA A 106 4.62 -1.09 19.60
C ALA A 106 4.57 0.39 20.03
N GLY A 107 5.52 0.80 20.86
CA GLY A 107 5.57 2.18 21.38
C GLY A 107 4.33 2.58 22.16
N GLY A 108 3.70 1.63 22.88
CA GLY A 108 2.49 1.87 23.68
C GLY A 108 1.19 2.03 22.88
N GLN A 109 1.21 1.80 21.57
CA GLN A 109 0.01 1.81 20.73
C GLN A 109 -0.21 0.43 20.11
N GLN A 110 -1.47 0.02 20.07
CA GLN A 110 -1.88 -1.18 19.34
C GLN A 110 -1.89 -0.89 17.84
N LEU A 111 -1.30 -1.81 17.08
CA LEU A 111 -1.25 -1.83 15.63
C LEU A 111 -2.00 -3.07 15.16
N SER A 112 -2.78 -2.93 14.09
CA SER A 112 -3.55 -4.03 13.53
C SER A 112 -3.34 -4.14 12.02
N TRP A 113 -3.33 -5.38 11.52
CA TRP A 113 -3.23 -5.67 10.09
C TRP A 113 -4.11 -6.85 9.73
N ARG A 114 -4.88 -6.71 8.65
CA ARG A 114 -5.60 -7.84 8.03
C ARG A 114 -4.62 -8.73 7.30
N LEU A 115 -4.81 -10.03 7.46
CA LEU A 115 -4.04 -11.12 6.86
C LEU A 115 -4.96 -11.97 6.01
N ALA A 116 -4.46 -12.37 4.83
CA ALA A 116 -5.13 -13.36 4.01
C ALA A 116 -4.97 -14.75 4.64
N PRO A 117 -5.96 -15.65 4.50
CA PRO A 117 -5.86 -17.01 5.01
C PRO A 117 -4.63 -17.79 4.50
N ALA A 118 -4.21 -17.51 3.26
CA ALA A 118 -3.04 -18.15 2.64
C ALA A 118 -1.72 -17.82 3.36
N ASP A 119 -1.65 -16.69 4.07
CA ASP A 119 -0.43 -16.22 4.74
C ASP A 119 -0.33 -16.73 6.19
N LEU A 120 -1.40 -17.30 6.76
CA LEU A 120 -1.43 -17.79 8.15
C LEU A 120 -0.32 -18.78 8.52
N PRO A 121 0.13 -19.68 7.62
CA PRO A 121 1.26 -20.57 7.92
C PRO A 121 2.57 -19.84 8.27
N LEU A 122 2.72 -18.56 7.93
CA LEU A 122 3.89 -17.75 8.33
C LEU A 122 3.86 -17.34 9.80
N PHE A 123 2.71 -17.46 10.47
CA PHE A 123 2.46 -16.96 11.82
C PHE A 123 2.21 -18.08 12.84
N THR A 124 2.68 -19.31 12.58
CA THR A 124 2.47 -20.45 13.51
C THR A 124 3.04 -20.24 14.91
N HIS A 125 3.98 -19.30 15.07
CA HIS A 125 4.57 -18.91 16.35
C HIS A 125 3.72 -17.90 17.13
N VAL A 126 2.71 -17.29 16.50
CA VAL A 126 1.86 -16.27 17.12
C VAL A 126 0.64 -16.94 17.75
N PRO A 127 0.33 -16.68 19.03
CA PRO A 127 -0.86 -17.23 19.67
C PRO A 127 -2.13 -16.75 18.95
N CYS A 128 -3.02 -17.69 18.65
CA CYS A 128 -4.35 -17.41 18.12
C CYS A 128 -5.35 -17.38 19.27
N THR A 129 -6.08 -16.27 19.40
CA THR A 129 -7.13 -16.08 20.40
C THR A 129 -8.50 -16.07 19.75
N GLU A 130 -9.50 -16.59 20.46
CA GLU A 130 -10.90 -16.56 20.04
C GLU A 130 -11.38 -15.14 19.66
N PRO A 131 -12.31 -15.01 18.71
CA PRO A 131 -12.84 -13.72 18.32
C PRO A 131 -13.52 -13.09 19.53
N ALA A 132 -13.03 -11.90 19.93
CA ALA A 132 -13.64 -11.15 21.01
C ALA A 132 -15.11 -10.89 20.66
N THR A 133 -16.04 -11.41 21.45
CA THR A 133 -17.50 -11.25 21.27
C THR A 133 -17.96 -9.80 21.44
N ALA A 134 -17.07 -8.92 21.89
CA ALA A 134 -17.28 -7.48 21.92
C ALA A 134 -16.70 -6.86 20.64
N PRO A 135 -17.43 -5.94 19.96
CA PRO A 135 -16.88 -5.21 18.83
C PRO A 135 -15.55 -4.59 19.28
N PRO A 136 -14.49 -4.70 18.47
CA PRO A 136 -13.17 -4.22 18.83
C PRO A 136 -13.28 -2.73 19.17
N ARG A 137 -13.16 -2.44 20.46
CA ARG A 137 -13.16 -1.08 21.01
C ARG A 137 -11.84 -0.43 20.59
N GLY A 138 -11.73 -0.06 19.31
CA GLY A 138 -10.51 0.49 18.73
C GLY A 138 -10.29 0.32 17.22
N ASP A 139 -11.16 -0.36 16.46
CA ASP A 139 -10.98 -0.53 15.00
C ASP A 139 -11.37 0.74 14.19
N GLY A 140 -10.98 1.91 14.68
CA GLY A 140 -11.19 3.22 14.04
C GLY A 140 -9.91 4.01 13.81
N GLN A 141 -8.73 3.46 14.14
CA GLN A 141 -7.48 4.15 13.83
C GLN A 141 -7.24 4.05 12.33
N ALA A 142 -7.32 5.19 11.61
CA ALA A 142 -7.15 5.19 10.16
C ALA A 142 -5.76 4.59 9.82
N PRO A 143 -5.60 3.82 8.72
CA PRO A 143 -4.31 3.25 8.31
C PRO A 143 -3.17 4.30 8.24
N LEU A 144 -3.54 5.55 7.99
CA LEU A 144 -2.65 6.70 7.91
C LEU A 144 -2.06 7.10 9.27
N ASP A 145 -2.86 7.00 10.34
CA ASP A 145 -2.45 7.31 11.72
C ASP A 145 -1.51 6.22 12.25
N GLN A 146 -1.78 4.96 11.92
CA GLN A 146 -0.90 3.83 12.23
C GLN A 146 0.48 3.98 11.58
N ALA A 147 0.52 4.36 10.30
CA ALA A 147 1.79 4.56 9.59
C ALA A 147 2.60 5.74 10.15
N ALA A 148 1.93 6.83 10.55
CA ALA A 148 2.58 7.97 11.19
C ALA A 148 3.18 7.59 12.56
N HIS A 149 2.44 6.85 13.38
CA HIS A 149 2.92 6.33 14.66
C HIS A 149 4.13 5.41 14.49
N LEU A 150 4.04 4.45 13.56
CA LEU A 150 5.13 3.50 13.29
C LEU A 150 6.40 4.22 12.83
N ARG A 151 6.29 5.23 11.94
CA ARG A 151 7.44 6.07 11.54
C ARG A 151 8.07 6.79 12.74
N ARG A 152 7.25 7.38 13.62
CA ARG A 152 7.73 8.06 14.82
C ARG A 152 8.43 7.09 15.77
N HIS A 153 7.83 5.92 16.02
CA HIS A 153 8.39 4.92 16.91
C HIS A 153 9.73 4.37 16.40
N ILE A 154 9.81 4.02 15.11
CA ILE A 154 11.07 3.60 14.48
C ILE A 154 12.15 4.68 14.59
N HIS A 155 11.79 5.94 14.37
CA HIS A 155 12.74 7.04 14.52
C HIS A 155 13.30 7.14 15.95
N LEU A 156 12.45 6.98 16.96
CA LEU A 156 12.88 6.97 18.37
C LEU A 156 13.81 5.78 18.68
N LEU A 157 13.48 4.58 18.21
CA LEU A 157 14.32 3.39 18.38
C LEU A 157 15.70 3.57 17.70
N ALA A 158 15.73 4.17 16.50
CA ALA A 158 16.98 4.43 15.80
C ALA A 158 17.86 5.44 16.57
N MET A 159 17.26 6.49 17.15
CA MET A 159 17.98 7.47 17.97
C MET A 159 18.49 6.86 19.27
N GLU A 160 17.69 6.03 19.93
CA GLU A 160 18.09 5.29 21.12
C GLU A 160 19.31 4.39 20.85
N GLY A 161 19.27 3.63 19.74
CA GLY A 161 20.40 2.83 19.30
C GLY A 161 21.68 3.63 19.18
N ILE A 162 21.63 4.84 18.60
CA ILE A 162 22.79 5.72 18.44
C ILE A 162 23.30 6.24 19.80
N LEU A 163 22.40 6.59 20.71
CA LEU A 163 22.77 7.11 22.03
C LEU A 163 23.39 6.03 22.93
N PHE A 164 22.94 4.78 22.83
CA PHE A 164 23.47 3.66 23.62
C PHE A 164 24.62 2.90 22.96
N THR A 165 24.92 3.15 21.68
CA THR A 165 26.09 2.59 20.96
C THR A 165 27.21 3.58 20.68
N ALA A 166 27.15 4.79 21.25
CA ALA A 166 28.30 5.70 21.25
C ALA A 166 29.48 4.99 21.95
N PRO A 167 30.63 4.77 21.27
CA PRO A 167 31.76 4.14 21.90
C PRO A 167 32.20 5.04 23.05
N ALA A 168 32.34 4.46 24.24
CA ALA A 168 33.04 5.10 25.35
C ALA A 168 34.39 5.56 24.80
N GLU A 169 34.50 6.88 24.57
CA GLU A 169 35.71 7.54 24.12
C GLU A 169 36.81 7.07 25.08
N LYS A 170 37.79 6.32 24.54
CA LYS A 170 38.91 5.77 25.30
C LYS A 170 39.60 6.94 26.00
N ARG A 171 39.25 7.16 27.26
CA ARG A 171 39.90 8.14 28.13
C ARG A 171 41.39 7.80 28.10
N PRO A 172 42.26 8.69 27.59
CA PRO A 172 43.69 8.40 27.57
C PRO A 172 44.14 8.16 29.01
N ALA A 173 44.87 7.06 29.21
CA ALA A 173 45.32 6.63 30.52
C ALA A 173 46.05 7.78 31.25
N PRO A 174 45.86 7.93 32.58
CA PRO A 174 46.57 8.96 33.32
C PRO A 174 48.08 8.70 33.20
N VAL A 175 48.77 9.66 32.60
CA VAL A 175 50.24 9.68 32.52
C VAL A 175 50.77 9.62 33.95
N ARG A 176 51.37 8.49 34.31
CA ARG A 176 52.06 8.33 35.60
C ARG A 176 53.20 9.36 35.64
N PRO A 177 53.27 10.23 36.66
CA PRO A 177 54.40 11.14 36.79
C PRO A 177 55.67 10.32 37.07
N VAL A 178 56.64 10.44 36.18
CA VAL A 178 58.00 9.90 36.36
C VAL A 178 58.62 10.64 37.56
N ARG A 179 59.00 9.90 38.61
CA ARG A 179 59.72 10.48 39.74
C ARG A 179 61.12 10.92 39.27
N PRO A 180 61.58 12.12 39.63
CA PRO A 180 62.94 12.53 39.33
C PRO A 180 63.92 11.68 40.16
N VAL A 181 64.88 11.05 39.47
CA VAL A 181 66.03 10.39 40.08
C VAL A 181 66.83 11.46 40.82
N ARG A 182 66.99 11.30 42.13
CA ARG A 182 67.91 12.13 42.91
C ARG A 182 69.34 11.68 42.60
N PRO A 183 70.24 12.58 42.18
CA PRO A 183 71.66 12.27 42.08
C PRO A 183 72.27 12.40 43.48
N GLY A 184 72.91 11.33 43.93
CA GLY A 184 73.71 11.33 45.15
C GLY A 184 73.36 10.18 46.07
N ASP A 185 73.94 9.02 45.80
CA ASP A 185 74.45 8.11 46.83
C ASP A 185 75.66 7.37 46.24
N HIS A 186 76.83 7.76 46.77
CA HIS A 186 78.16 7.12 46.81
C HIS A 186 78.93 6.81 45.51
#